data_AF-A0AA37HNS9-F1
#
_entry.id   AF-A0AA37HNS9-F1
#
_cell.length_a   1.000
_cell.length_b   1.000
_cell.length_c   1.000
_cell.angle_alpha   90.00
_cell.angle_beta   90.00
_cell.angle_gamma   90.00
#
_symmetry.space_group_name_H-M   'P 1'
#
loop_
_entity.id
_entity.type
_entity.pdbx_description
1 polymer ?
#
loop_
_entity_poly.entity_id
_entity_poly.type
_entity_poly.pdbx_seq_one_letter_code
_entity_poly.pdbx_strand_id
1 'polypeptide(L)'
;MASVRAGTGAAVRLAVEGPAEAPVIRVGAAESGAAAEAVLARAEALTAEDAAVRCIRVEAADDVSRSLIGLGAARRAPAGVEILPGLLWQCAARWLPEPRPPFPEIHTVTEGRRHPLRPEAPEGTVYARRIPWLGRTLTFRTLTEPGDAALFSRWMNEPRVAEVWAEAGSLAAHEAYLARLRADPHQLTLFGCLDGVPFGYFELYWARESRLGAHYEAEPYDRGWHVAIGEADIRGRAHLSAWLPSLMHYLFLDEPRTRRIVGEPRADHAQQLRNLAGSGFGPLATVDFPHKRAVLVALGRERFVRDRLWVPGAAAADARPRPPDVQA
;
A
#
# COMPACT_ATOMS: atom_id res chain seq x y z
N MET A 1 29.06 -10.26 -5.28
CA MET A 1 28.51 -9.68 -6.52
C MET A 1 27.14 -10.29 -6.77
N ALA A 2 26.06 -9.55 -6.56
CA ALA A 2 24.71 -10.00 -6.90
C ALA A 2 24.25 -9.26 -8.15
N SER A 3 23.86 -10.00 -9.20
CA SER A 3 23.26 -9.44 -10.41
C SER A 3 21.76 -9.30 -10.19
N VAL A 4 21.22 -8.09 -10.30
CA VAL A 4 19.78 -7.84 -10.33
C VAL A 4 19.41 -7.61 -11.80
N ARG A 5 18.54 -8.45 -12.36
CA ARG A 5 18.04 -8.26 -13.73
C ARG A 5 16.93 -7.21 -13.71
N ALA A 6 17.21 -6.03 -14.26
CA ALA A 6 16.16 -5.07 -14.63
C ALA A 6 15.37 -5.63 -15.83
N GLY A 7 14.10 -5.24 -15.97
CA GLY A 7 13.14 -5.75 -16.97
C GLY A 7 13.50 -5.53 -18.44
N THR A 8 14.71 -5.06 -18.77
CA THR A 8 15.23 -4.90 -20.13
C THR A 8 16.73 -5.21 -20.17
N GLY A 9 17.08 -6.45 -20.55
CA GLY A 9 18.28 -6.83 -21.31
C GLY A 9 19.71 -6.65 -20.76
N ALA A 10 20.02 -5.66 -19.93
CA ALA A 10 21.40 -5.37 -19.50
C ALA A 10 21.59 -5.60 -17.99
N ALA A 11 22.55 -6.46 -17.63
CA ALA A 11 22.88 -6.72 -16.23
C ALA A 11 23.69 -5.56 -15.63
N VAL A 12 23.05 -4.75 -14.79
CA VAL A 12 23.74 -3.70 -14.01
C VAL A 12 24.51 -4.34 -12.86
N ARG A 13 25.81 -4.03 -12.75
CA ARG A 13 26.64 -4.48 -11.62
C ARG A 13 26.51 -3.49 -10.47
N LEU A 14 26.07 -3.98 -9.31
CA LEU A 14 26.02 -3.23 -8.06
C LEU A 14 26.96 -3.88 -7.03
N ALA A 15 27.70 -3.03 -6.30
CA ALA A 15 28.38 -3.42 -5.06
C ALA A 15 27.68 -2.74 -3.88
N VAL A 16 27.50 -3.48 -2.78
CA VAL A 16 26.96 -2.95 -1.53
C VAL A 16 27.98 -3.15 -0.42
N GLU A 17 28.39 -2.05 0.20
CA GLU A 17 29.42 -2.01 1.24
C GLU A 17 28.98 -1.08 2.39
N GLY A 18 29.78 -1.06 3.46
CA GLY A 18 29.52 -0.20 4.63
C GLY A 18 28.67 -0.88 5.70
N PRO A 19 28.33 -0.13 6.76
CA PRO A 19 27.56 -0.67 7.88
C PRO A 19 26.11 -0.96 7.49
N ALA A 20 25.48 -1.94 8.15
CA ALA A 20 24.10 -2.34 7.86
C ALA A 20 23.09 -1.19 7.97
N GLU A 21 23.30 -0.25 8.88
CA GLU A 21 22.43 0.91 9.09
C GLU A 21 22.61 2.03 8.05
N ALA A 22 23.73 2.05 7.33
CA ALA A 22 24.05 3.09 6.34
C ALA A 22 24.88 2.54 5.15
N PRO A 23 24.35 1.58 4.38
CA PRO A 23 25.08 0.96 3.29
C PRO A 23 25.32 1.93 2.13
N VAL A 24 26.33 1.62 1.33
CA VAL A 24 26.71 2.34 0.11
C VAL A 24 26.48 1.43 -1.09
N ILE A 25 25.67 1.87 -2.05
CA ILE A 25 25.50 1.21 -3.35
C ILE A 25 26.42 1.89 -4.36
N ARG A 26 27.38 1.15 -4.90
CA ARG A 26 28.21 1.58 -6.04
C ARG A 26 27.67 1.00 -7.33
N VAL A 27 27.49 1.87 -8.32
CA VAL A 27 26.92 1.51 -9.63
C VAL A 27 28.04 1.39 -10.66
N GLY A 28 28.16 0.21 -11.28
CA GLY A 28 29.05 0.03 -12.42
C GLY A 28 28.54 0.71 -13.70
N ALA A 29 29.34 0.69 -14.77
CA ALA A 29 28.93 1.27 -16.05
C ALA A 29 27.65 0.59 -16.59
N ALA A 30 26.60 1.39 -16.82
CA ALA A 30 25.31 0.96 -17.35
C ALA A 30 24.53 2.17 -17.89
N GLU A 31 23.49 1.91 -18.69
CA GLU A 31 22.54 2.94 -19.09
C GLU A 31 21.77 3.50 -17.88
N SER A 32 21.53 4.81 -17.87
CA SER A 32 20.98 5.54 -16.72
C SER A 32 19.68 4.95 -16.17
N GLY A 33 18.72 4.65 -17.04
CA GLY A 33 17.42 4.12 -16.63
C GLY A 33 17.53 2.73 -15.99
N ALA A 34 18.27 1.81 -16.62
CA ALA A 34 18.51 0.47 -16.06
C ALA A 34 19.28 0.54 -14.73
N ALA A 35 20.23 1.48 -14.62
CA ALA A 35 20.99 1.70 -13.40
C ALA A 35 20.13 2.24 -12.24
N ALA A 36 19.26 3.22 -12.49
CA ALA A 36 18.35 3.76 -11.49
C ALA A 36 17.39 2.67 -10.97
N GLU A 37 16.78 1.89 -11.86
CA GLU A 37 15.92 0.77 -11.48
C GLU A 37 16.66 -0.29 -10.65
N ALA A 38 17.89 -0.64 -11.03
CA ALA A 38 18.71 -1.58 -10.27
C ALA A 38 19.03 -1.05 -8.86
N VAL A 39 19.35 0.24 -8.73
CA VAL A 39 19.58 0.89 -7.43
C VAL A 39 18.32 0.84 -6.57
N LEU A 40 17.16 1.21 -7.12
CA LEU A 40 15.89 1.20 -6.40
C LEU A 40 15.49 -0.21 -5.96
N ALA A 41 15.63 -1.21 -6.85
CA ALA A 41 15.37 -2.61 -6.50
C ALA A 41 16.29 -3.10 -5.39
N ARG A 42 17.57 -2.71 -5.39
CA ARG A 42 18.50 -3.06 -4.32
C ARG A 42 18.19 -2.34 -3.02
N ALA A 43 17.82 -1.06 -3.08
CA ALA A 43 17.41 -0.28 -1.92
C ALA A 43 16.11 -0.81 -1.30
N GLU A 44 15.15 -1.27 -2.11
CA GLU A 44 13.93 -1.95 -1.65
C GLU A 44 14.29 -3.20 -0.85
N ALA A 45 15.14 -4.07 -1.40
CA ALA A 45 15.55 -5.29 -0.71
C ALA A 45 16.17 -5.00 0.67
N LEU A 46 17.09 -4.03 0.74
CA LEU A 46 17.74 -3.63 2.00
C LEU A 46 16.73 -3.11 3.04
N THR A 47 15.77 -2.28 2.61
CA THR A 47 14.82 -1.62 3.53
C THR A 47 13.54 -2.41 3.79
N ALA A 48 13.25 -3.44 3.00
CA ALA A 48 12.13 -4.36 3.21
C ALA A 48 12.47 -5.47 4.23
N GLU A 49 13.76 -5.78 4.39
CA GLU A 49 14.27 -6.83 5.28
C GLU A 49 14.70 -6.28 6.65
N ASP A 50 15.26 -5.07 6.69
CA ASP A 50 15.85 -4.51 7.90
C ASP A 50 15.40 -3.06 8.16
N ALA A 51 14.63 -2.90 9.24
CA ALA A 51 14.19 -1.60 9.72
C ALA A 51 15.33 -0.78 10.37
N ALA A 52 16.54 -1.31 10.52
CA ALA A 52 17.72 -0.56 10.98
C ALA A 52 18.38 0.28 9.89
N VAL A 53 18.13 0.03 8.59
CA VAL A 53 18.71 0.80 7.47
C VAL A 53 18.19 2.25 7.52
N ARG A 54 18.99 3.22 7.92
CA ARG A 54 18.56 4.63 8.09
C ARG A 54 18.70 5.45 6.81
N CYS A 55 19.72 5.14 6.03
CA CYS A 55 20.08 5.85 4.83
C CYS A 55 20.86 4.91 3.92
N ILE A 56 20.78 5.09 2.60
CA ILE A 56 21.60 4.38 1.63
C ILE A 56 22.30 5.41 0.77
N ARG A 57 23.63 5.47 0.81
CA ARG A 57 24.40 6.34 -0.09
C ARG A 57 24.52 5.66 -1.45
N VAL A 58 24.45 6.45 -2.52
CA VAL A 58 24.58 5.95 -3.88
C VAL A 58 25.73 6.69 -4.57
N GLU A 59 26.73 5.93 -4.95
CA GLU A 59 27.85 6.38 -5.78
C GLU A 59 27.57 5.93 -7.22
N ALA A 60 27.10 6.86 -8.05
CA ALA A 60 26.70 6.62 -9.43
C ALA A 60 27.03 7.83 -10.31
N ALA A 61 26.94 7.65 -11.62
CA ALA A 61 27.03 8.75 -12.58
C ALA A 61 25.94 9.82 -12.34
N ASP A 62 26.19 11.05 -12.78
CA ASP A 62 25.32 12.21 -12.52
C ASP A 62 23.92 12.07 -13.12
N ASP A 63 23.79 11.39 -14.25
CA ASP A 63 22.50 11.09 -14.88
C ASP A 63 21.66 10.12 -14.06
N VAL A 64 22.26 9.05 -13.50
CA VAL A 64 21.60 8.13 -12.56
C VAL A 64 21.16 8.88 -11.31
N SER A 65 22.06 9.70 -10.75
CA SER A 65 21.77 10.54 -9.58
C SER A 65 20.59 11.50 -9.83
N ARG A 66 20.57 12.16 -11.00
CA ARG A 66 19.44 13.02 -11.41
C ARG A 66 18.15 12.24 -11.59
N SER A 67 18.20 11.04 -12.16
CA SER A 67 17.03 10.16 -12.30
C SER A 67 16.43 9.80 -10.94
N LEU A 68 17.25 9.35 -9.99
CA LEU A 68 16.80 9.01 -8.63
C LEU A 68 16.17 10.20 -7.89
N ILE A 69 16.76 11.40 -8.04
CA ILE A 69 16.19 12.64 -7.48
C ILE A 69 14.88 13.01 -8.17
N GLY A 70 14.81 12.91 -9.50
CA GLY A 70 13.61 13.22 -10.29
C GLY A 70 12.41 12.33 -9.94
N LEU A 71 12.67 11.09 -9.54
CA LEU A 71 11.66 10.15 -9.03
C LEU A 71 11.24 10.45 -7.57
N GLY A 72 11.91 11.36 -6.88
CA GLY A 72 11.70 11.64 -5.45
C GLY A 72 12.22 10.54 -4.52
N ALA A 73 12.99 9.58 -5.03
CA ALA A 73 13.54 8.46 -4.25
C ALA A 73 14.84 8.81 -3.52
N ALA A 74 15.54 9.87 -3.95
CA ALA A 74 16.81 10.30 -3.38
C ALA A 74 16.88 11.81 -3.21
N ARG A 75 17.79 12.26 -2.33
CA ARG A 75 18.19 13.66 -2.20
C ARG A 75 19.69 13.83 -2.41
N ARG A 76 20.13 15.05 -2.71
CA ARG A 76 21.55 15.37 -2.83
C ARG A 76 22.27 15.17 -1.50
N ALA A 77 23.48 14.63 -1.57
CA ALA A 77 24.41 14.50 -0.45
C ALA A 77 25.81 14.98 -0.87
N PRO A 78 26.73 15.28 0.07
CA PRO A 78 28.08 15.76 -0.27
C PRO A 78 28.88 14.84 -1.21
N ALA A 79 28.61 13.53 -1.19
CA ALA A 79 29.31 12.52 -1.99
C ALA A 79 28.37 11.76 -2.93
N GLY A 80 27.47 12.48 -3.63
CA GLY A 80 26.52 11.90 -4.59
C GLY A 80 25.08 12.11 -4.16
N VAL A 81 24.32 11.03 -4.06
CA VAL A 81 22.94 11.07 -3.57
C VAL A 81 22.73 10.07 -2.45
N GLU A 82 21.70 10.31 -1.65
CA GLU A 82 21.27 9.38 -0.62
C GLU A 82 19.78 9.09 -0.70
N ILE A 83 19.45 7.82 -0.47
CA ILE A 83 18.10 7.30 -0.42
C ILE A 83 17.74 7.11 1.05
N LEU A 84 16.74 7.86 1.52
CA LEU A 84 16.12 7.62 2.81
C LEU A 84 14.97 6.63 2.63
N PRO A 85 14.73 5.69 3.56
CA PRO A 85 13.59 4.77 3.47
C PRO A 85 12.26 5.51 3.25
N GLY A 86 12.04 6.65 3.93
CA GLY A 86 10.82 7.42 3.72
C GLY A 86 10.68 8.04 2.32
N LEU A 87 11.78 8.33 1.63
CA LEU A 87 11.75 8.76 0.22
C LEU A 87 11.50 7.55 -0.67
N LEU A 88 12.29 6.49 -0.47
CA LEU A 88 12.18 5.27 -1.26
C LEU A 88 10.78 4.71 -1.22
N TRP A 89 10.14 4.62 -0.03
CA TRP A 89 8.80 4.08 0.26
C TRP A 89 7.65 5.08 0.01
N GLN A 90 7.93 6.22 -0.64
CA GLN A 90 6.92 7.09 -1.22
C GLN A 90 7.09 7.35 -2.73
N CYS A 91 8.14 6.81 -3.36
CA CYS A 91 8.41 6.86 -4.81
C CYS A 91 7.41 6.01 -5.64
N ALA A 92 6.20 6.51 -5.88
CA ALA A 92 5.07 5.76 -6.47
C ALA A 92 5.43 4.90 -7.69
N ALA A 93 6.28 5.41 -8.59
CA ALA A 93 6.76 4.70 -9.77
C ALA A 93 7.45 3.36 -9.48
N ARG A 94 7.87 3.10 -8.23
CA ARG A 94 8.49 1.84 -7.82
C ARG A 94 7.49 0.71 -7.61
N TRP A 95 6.25 1.00 -7.19
CA TRP A 95 5.27 -0.04 -6.82
C TRP A 95 3.98 0.02 -7.63
N LEU A 96 3.66 1.16 -8.24
CA LEU A 96 2.53 1.28 -9.16
C LEU A 96 3.04 0.96 -10.56
N PRO A 97 2.55 -0.11 -11.22
CA PRO A 97 2.97 -0.43 -12.59
C PRO A 97 2.69 0.71 -13.57
N GLU A 98 1.58 1.42 -13.36
CA GLU A 98 1.18 2.60 -14.12
C GLU A 98 0.93 3.76 -13.14
N PRO A 99 1.98 4.48 -12.72
CA PRO A 99 1.83 5.62 -11.83
C PRO A 99 1.10 6.76 -12.55
N ARG A 100 0.04 7.27 -11.96
CA ARG A 100 -0.77 8.37 -12.51
C ARG A 100 -0.39 9.68 -11.82
N PRO A 101 -0.37 10.83 -12.52
CA PRO A 101 -0.22 12.12 -11.87
C PRO A 101 -1.42 12.38 -10.95
N PRO A 102 -1.28 13.21 -9.89
CA PRO A 102 -2.40 13.57 -9.04
C PRO A 102 -3.54 14.17 -9.86
N PHE A 103 -4.75 13.62 -9.70
CA PHE A 103 -5.91 14.09 -10.44
C PHE A 103 -6.26 15.54 -10.06
N PRO A 104 -6.59 16.43 -11.02
CA PRO A 104 -6.95 17.82 -10.72
C PRO A 104 -8.07 17.92 -9.67
N GLU A 105 -7.93 18.87 -8.74
CA GLU A 105 -8.92 19.06 -7.67
C GLU A 105 -10.06 19.97 -8.12
N ILE A 106 -11.13 19.36 -8.64
CA ILE A 106 -12.41 20.02 -8.89
C ILE A 106 -13.43 19.40 -7.94
N HIS A 107 -14.27 20.20 -7.30
CA HIS A 107 -15.27 19.68 -6.37
C HIS A 107 -16.62 19.43 -7.06
N THR A 108 -17.29 18.38 -6.63
CA THR A 108 -18.65 17.99 -7.02
C THR A 108 -19.50 17.70 -5.79
N VAL A 109 -20.78 17.40 -6.00
CA VAL A 109 -21.72 16.99 -4.96
C VAL A 109 -22.44 15.72 -5.39
N THR A 110 -22.33 14.66 -4.58
CA THR A 110 -23.06 13.40 -4.77
C THR A 110 -23.83 13.12 -3.48
N GLU A 111 -25.13 12.77 -3.59
CA GLU A 111 -26.00 12.51 -2.44
C GLU A 111 -25.93 13.59 -1.32
N GLY A 112 -25.83 14.87 -1.72
CA GLY A 112 -25.76 16.01 -0.80
C GLY A 112 -24.39 16.20 -0.11
N ARG A 113 -23.37 15.42 -0.47
CA ARG A 113 -22.02 15.52 0.10
C ARG A 113 -21.08 16.19 -0.89
N ARG A 114 -20.43 17.28 -0.48
CA ARG A 114 -19.38 17.93 -1.27
C ARG A 114 -18.05 17.19 -1.13
N HIS A 115 -17.43 16.80 -2.24
CA HIS A 115 -16.15 16.09 -2.29
C HIS A 115 -15.39 16.39 -3.61
N PRO A 116 -14.08 16.08 -3.71
CA PRO A 116 -13.36 16.13 -4.97
C PRO A 116 -13.94 15.16 -6.01
N LEU A 117 -13.95 15.56 -7.27
CA LEU A 117 -14.18 14.68 -8.41
C LEU A 117 -13.11 13.59 -8.41
N ARG A 118 -13.55 12.33 -8.52
CA ARG A 118 -12.65 11.17 -8.48
C ARG A 118 -12.22 10.81 -9.90
N PRO A 119 -10.96 10.37 -10.09
CA PRO A 119 -10.53 9.82 -11.37
C PRO A 119 -11.31 8.53 -11.69
N GLU A 120 -11.28 8.12 -12.95
CA GLU A 120 -11.73 6.78 -13.32
C GLU A 120 -10.92 5.71 -12.56
N ALA A 121 -11.60 4.61 -12.24
CA ALA A 121 -10.96 3.47 -11.60
C ALA A 121 -9.85 2.93 -12.52
N PRO A 122 -8.65 2.65 -11.98
CA PRO A 122 -7.60 2.02 -12.77
C PRO A 122 -8.01 0.60 -13.17
N GLU A 123 -7.36 0.03 -14.18
CA GLU A 123 -7.54 -1.37 -14.59
C GLU A 123 -6.23 -2.17 -14.48
N GLY A 124 -6.33 -3.49 -14.37
CA GLY A 124 -5.17 -4.38 -14.32
C GLY A 124 -4.49 -4.37 -12.95
N THR A 125 -3.17 -4.59 -12.93
CA THR A 125 -2.38 -4.60 -11.70
C THR A 125 -2.07 -3.17 -11.27
N VAL A 126 -2.55 -2.79 -10.08
CA VAL A 126 -2.41 -1.43 -9.55
C VAL A 126 -1.25 -1.30 -8.56
N TYR A 127 -0.74 -2.43 -8.06
CA TYR A 127 0.33 -2.44 -7.08
C TYR A 127 1.12 -3.76 -7.15
N ALA A 128 2.44 -3.68 -7.02
CA ALA A 128 3.32 -4.84 -6.89
C ALA A 128 4.43 -4.60 -5.87
N ARG A 129 4.75 -5.62 -5.07
CA ARG A 129 5.84 -5.59 -4.08
C ARG A 129 6.41 -6.98 -3.84
N ARG A 130 7.73 -7.08 -3.71
CA ARG A 130 8.37 -8.31 -3.24
C ARG A 130 8.23 -8.44 -1.73
N ILE A 131 7.83 -9.61 -1.24
CA ILE A 131 7.72 -9.92 0.19
C ILE A 131 8.85 -10.88 0.60
N PRO A 132 9.98 -10.38 1.15
CA PRO A 132 11.17 -11.21 1.41
C PRO A 132 10.88 -12.42 2.29
N TRP A 133 10.21 -12.21 3.42
CA TRP A 133 9.93 -13.27 4.40
C TRP A 133 8.92 -14.33 3.92
N LEU A 134 8.16 -14.05 2.85
CA LEU A 134 7.32 -15.08 2.21
C LEU A 134 8.01 -15.72 1.02
N GLY A 135 9.09 -15.14 0.49
CA GLY A 135 9.67 -15.63 -0.76
C GLY A 135 8.75 -15.41 -1.99
N ARG A 136 7.69 -14.60 -1.88
CA ARG A 136 6.69 -14.37 -2.93
C ARG A 136 6.53 -12.90 -3.34
N THR A 137 5.91 -12.66 -4.49
CA THR A 137 5.52 -11.32 -4.95
C THR A 137 4.05 -11.09 -4.67
N LEU A 138 3.73 -10.02 -3.94
CA LEU A 138 2.35 -9.60 -3.70
C LEU A 138 1.94 -8.58 -4.75
N THR A 139 0.74 -8.75 -5.32
CA THR A 139 0.12 -7.78 -6.20
C THR A 139 -1.33 -7.49 -5.79
N PHE A 140 -1.82 -6.31 -6.14
CA PHE A 140 -3.26 -6.03 -6.16
C PHE A 140 -3.68 -5.74 -7.59
N ARG A 141 -4.78 -6.35 -8.03
CA ARG A 141 -5.34 -6.14 -9.38
C ARG A 141 -6.84 -5.97 -9.36
N THR A 142 -7.40 -5.30 -10.37
CA THR A 142 -8.85 -5.23 -10.55
C THR A 142 -9.44 -6.57 -10.98
N LEU A 143 -10.77 -6.68 -10.82
CA LEU A 143 -11.54 -7.90 -11.10
C LEU A 143 -12.07 -7.89 -12.54
N THR A 144 -11.19 -7.91 -13.52
CA THR A 144 -11.55 -7.85 -14.95
C THR A 144 -11.25 -9.14 -15.72
N GLU A 145 -10.63 -10.13 -15.08
CA GLU A 145 -10.24 -11.38 -15.74
C GLU A 145 -11.42 -12.37 -15.83
N PRO A 146 -11.48 -13.21 -16.88
CA PRO A 146 -12.46 -14.29 -16.97
C PRO A 146 -12.42 -15.19 -15.72
N GLY A 147 -13.58 -15.41 -15.10
CA GLY A 147 -13.72 -16.23 -13.90
C GLY A 147 -13.60 -15.47 -12.57
N ASP A 148 -13.21 -14.19 -12.57
CA ASP A 148 -13.11 -13.39 -11.34
C ASP A 148 -14.46 -13.30 -10.60
N ALA A 149 -15.57 -13.11 -11.33
CA ALA A 149 -16.90 -13.08 -10.73
C ALA A 149 -17.28 -14.43 -10.08
N ALA A 150 -16.93 -15.54 -10.72
CA ALA A 150 -17.16 -16.88 -10.17
C ALA A 150 -16.29 -17.14 -8.93
N LEU A 151 -15.05 -16.67 -8.93
CA LEU A 151 -14.14 -16.74 -7.80
C LEU A 151 -14.66 -15.92 -6.61
N PHE A 152 -15.03 -14.66 -6.85
CA PHE A 152 -15.68 -13.81 -5.86
C PHE A 152 -16.93 -14.49 -5.29
N SER A 153 -17.79 -15.02 -6.15
CA SER A 153 -19.02 -15.71 -5.75
C SER A 153 -18.73 -16.94 -4.87
N ARG A 154 -17.70 -17.72 -5.19
CA ARG A 154 -17.28 -18.84 -4.34
C ARG A 154 -16.87 -18.37 -2.95
N TRP A 155 -16.08 -17.30 -2.86
CA TRP A 155 -15.62 -16.78 -1.57
C TRP A 155 -16.75 -16.19 -0.74
N MET A 156 -17.67 -15.43 -1.34
CA MET A 156 -18.81 -14.85 -0.61
C MET A 156 -19.79 -15.90 -0.08
N ASN A 157 -19.85 -17.06 -0.73
CA ASN A 157 -20.63 -18.20 -0.27
C ASN A 157 -19.89 -19.12 0.71
N GLU A 158 -18.61 -18.85 1.02
CA GLU A 158 -17.93 -19.62 2.05
C GLU A 158 -18.49 -19.23 3.43
N PRO A 159 -19.04 -20.17 4.22
CA PRO A 159 -19.62 -19.92 5.54
C PRO A 159 -18.90 -18.87 6.41
N ARG A 160 -17.57 -18.93 6.51
CA ARG A 160 -16.81 -17.98 7.36
C ARG A 160 -16.79 -16.55 6.81
N VAL A 161 -16.83 -16.42 5.48
CA VAL A 161 -16.83 -15.11 4.81
C VAL A 161 -18.26 -14.57 4.86
N ALA A 162 -19.25 -15.41 4.56
CA ALA A 162 -20.66 -15.09 4.64
C ALA A 162 -21.08 -14.58 6.03
N GLU A 163 -20.52 -15.13 7.12
CA GLU A 163 -20.79 -14.68 8.49
C GLU A 163 -20.41 -13.20 8.73
N VAL A 164 -19.35 -12.71 8.06
CA VAL A 164 -18.84 -11.35 8.27
C VAL A 164 -19.28 -10.40 7.16
N TRP A 165 -19.27 -10.85 5.91
CA TRP A 165 -19.53 -10.03 4.72
C TRP A 165 -21.03 -9.95 4.40
N ALA A 166 -21.81 -10.95 4.78
CA ALA A 166 -23.26 -11.01 4.61
C ALA A 166 -23.78 -10.83 3.16
N GLU A 167 -22.95 -11.17 2.16
CA GLU A 167 -23.30 -11.16 0.73
C GLU A 167 -23.34 -12.59 0.16
N ALA A 168 -23.85 -13.59 0.90
CA ALA A 168 -24.04 -14.92 0.31
C ALA A 168 -25.17 -14.89 -0.72
N GLY A 169 -25.03 -15.59 -1.85
CA GLY A 169 -26.00 -15.47 -2.93
C GLY A 169 -25.62 -16.17 -4.23
N SER A 170 -26.48 -15.96 -5.24
CA SER A 170 -26.26 -16.50 -6.59
C SER A 170 -25.15 -15.76 -7.33
N LEU A 171 -24.53 -16.43 -8.32
CA LEU A 171 -23.55 -15.80 -9.20
C LEU A 171 -24.12 -14.55 -9.89
N ALA A 172 -25.35 -14.60 -10.40
CA ALA A 172 -25.98 -13.46 -11.06
C ALA A 172 -26.14 -12.24 -10.13
N ALA A 173 -26.46 -12.48 -8.85
CA ALA A 173 -26.53 -11.40 -7.85
C ALA A 173 -25.14 -10.79 -7.60
N HIS A 174 -24.10 -11.61 -7.54
CA HIS A 174 -22.72 -11.15 -7.40
C HIS A 174 -22.19 -10.40 -8.62
N GLU A 175 -22.53 -10.82 -9.83
CA GLU A 175 -22.20 -10.09 -11.06
C GLU A 175 -22.85 -8.70 -11.07
N ALA A 176 -24.13 -8.63 -10.70
CA ALA A 176 -24.83 -7.35 -10.56
C ALA A 176 -24.21 -6.46 -9.46
N TYR A 177 -23.80 -7.07 -8.35
CA TYR A 177 -23.11 -6.38 -7.26
C TYR A 177 -21.78 -5.76 -7.72
N LEU A 178 -20.92 -6.54 -8.37
CA LEU A 178 -19.64 -6.08 -8.90
C LEU A 178 -19.83 -5.02 -9.99
N ALA A 179 -20.84 -5.15 -10.86
CA ALA A 179 -21.16 -4.15 -11.88
C ALA A 179 -21.56 -2.81 -11.25
N ARG A 180 -22.36 -2.83 -10.18
CA ARG A 180 -22.74 -1.62 -9.43
C ARG A 180 -21.51 -0.94 -8.80
N LEU A 181 -20.61 -1.71 -8.18
CA LEU A 181 -19.38 -1.15 -7.61
C LEU A 181 -18.45 -0.58 -8.67
N ARG A 182 -18.34 -1.22 -9.84
CA ARG A 182 -17.53 -0.69 -10.96
C ARG A 182 -18.08 0.63 -11.51
N ALA A 183 -19.40 0.81 -11.49
CA ALA A 183 -20.04 2.05 -11.92
C ALA A 183 -19.96 3.18 -10.87
N ASP A 184 -19.54 2.88 -9.64
CA ASP A 184 -19.45 3.84 -8.55
C ASP A 184 -18.02 4.39 -8.41
N PRO A 185 -17.74 5.65 -8.79
CA PRO A 185 -16.39 6.26 -8.70
C PRO A 185 -15.91 6.43 -7.25
N HIS A 186 -16.79 6.23 -6.27
CA HIS A 186 -16.46 6.19 -4.86
C HIS A 186 -15.66 4.92 -4.48
N GLN A 187 -15.77 3.85 -5.26
CA GLN A 187 -15.34 2.48 -4.93
C GLN A 187 -14.25 1.97 -5.87
N LEU A 188 -13.39 1.10 -5.35
CA LEU A 188 -12.41 0.34 -6.13
C LEU A 188 -12.30 -1.08 -5.56
N THR A 189 -12.67 -2.07 -6.36
CA THR A 189 -12.59 -3.49 -5.99
C THR A 189 -11.31 -4.11 -6.48
N LEU A 190 -10.60 -4.84 -5.60
CA LEU A 190 -9.33 -5.49 -5.92
C LEU A 190 -9.30 -6.94 -5.46
N PHE A 191 -8.56 -7.77 -6.20
CA PHE A 191 -8.01 -9.01 -5.69
C PHE A 191 -6.57 -8.80 -5.24
N GLY A 192 -6.28 -9.25 -4.02
CA GLY A 192 -4.91 -9.48 -3.59
C GLY A 192 -4.44 -10.82 -4.15
N CYS A 193 -3.27 -10.79 -4.77
CA CYS A 193 -2.64 -11.97 -5.35
C CYS A 193 -1.24 -12.16 -4.77
N LEU A 194 -0.79 -13.41 -4.77
CA LEU A 194 0.58 -13.76 -4.45
C LEU A 194 1.11 -14.68 -5.55
N ASP A 195 2.16 -14.24 -6.22
CA ASP A 195 2.70 -14.83 -7.45
C ASP A 195 1.62 -15.03 -8.53
N GLY A 196 0.72 -14.05 -8.64
CA GLY A 196 -0.38 -14.05 -9.61
C GLY A 196 -1.62 -14.86 -9.20
N VAL A 197 -1.57 -15.60 -8.08
CA VAL A 197 -2.74 -16.37 -7.60
C VAL A 197 -3.56 -15.53 -6.62
N PRO A 198 -4.85 -15.24 -6.91
CA PRO A 198 -5.72 -14.49 -6.01
C PRO A 198 -5.98 -15.21 -4.68
N PHE A 199 -6.00 -14.47 -3.57
CA PHE A 199 -6.27 -15.03 -2.24
C PHE A 199 -7.35 -14.29 -1.44
N GLY A 200 -7.63 -13.04 -1.80
CA GLY A 200 -8.53 -12.19 -1.03
C GLY A 200 -9.13 -11.07 -1.87
N TYR A 201 -10.32 -10.64 -1.46
CA TYR A 201 -11.09 -9.57 -2.04
C TYR A 201 -11.04 -8.33 -1.16
N PHE A 202 -10.92 -7.17 -1.78
CA PHE A 202 -10.80 -5.87 -1.12
C PHE A 202 -11.74 -4.86 -1.79
N GLU A 203 -12.42 -4.06 -0.97
CA GLU A 203 -13.15 -2.87 -1.41
C GLU A 203 -12.47 -1.65 -0.82
N LEU A 204 -12.00 -0.75 -1.67
CA LEU A 204 -11.38 0.51 -1.28
C LEU A 204 -12.33 1.65 -1.60
N TYR A 205 -12.43 2.63 -0.70
CA TYR A 205 -13.43 3.68 -0.83
C TYR A 205 -12.94 5.04 -0.36
N TRP A 206 -13.54 6.12 -0.89
CA TRP A 206 -13.29 7.49 -0.44
C TRP A 206 -14.14 7.87 0.77
N ALA A 207 -13.57 7.87 1.97
CA ALA A 207 -14.36 7.89 3.21
C ALA A 207 -15.36 9.05 3.32
N ARG A 208 -15.04 10.24 2.77
CA ARG A 208 -15.94 11.41 2.70
C ARG A 208 -17.30 11.12 2.05
N GLU A 209 -17.30 10.31 0.99
CA GLU A 209 -18.48 9.90 0.24
C GLU A 209 -19.17 8.68 0.87
N SER A 210 -18.43 7.86 1.63
CA SER A 210 -18.98 6.66 2.28
C SER A 210 -19.92 6.98 3.45
N ARG A 211 -20.73 6.02 3.88
CA ARG A 211 -21.54 6.11 5.11
C ARG A 211 -20.71 6.56 6.32
N LEU A 212 -19.47 6.11 6.42
CA LEU A 212 -18.53 6.46 7.50
C LEU A 212 -18.22 7.96 7.57
N GLY A 213 -18.16 8.64 6.42
CA GLY A 213 -17.77 10.05 6.33
C GLY A 213 -18.69 11.03 7.03
N ALA A 214 -19.90 10.60 7.40
CA ALA A 214 -20.84 11.41 8.18
C ALA A 214 -20.62 11.33 9.70
N HIS A 215 -19.79 10.40 10.16
CA HIS A 215 -19.60 10.10 11.59
C HIS A 215 -18.30 10.63 12.18
N TYR A 216 -17.50 11.34 11.38
CA TYR A 216 -16.31 12.06 11.81
C TYR A 216 -16.02 13.20 10.84
N GLU A 217 -15.08 14.08 11.17
CA GLU A 217 -14.64 15.14 10.28
C GLU A 217 -13.78 14.57 9.14
N ALA A 218 -14.41 13.92 8.15
CA ALA A 218 -13.74 13.27 7.04
C ALA A 218 -13.02 14.27 6.13
N GLU A 219 -11.75 14.03 5.85
CA GLU A 219 -10.96 14.87 4.93
C GLU A 219 -11.26 14.47 3.47
N PRO A 220 -11.03 15.38 2.50
CA PRO A 220 -11.38 15.16 1.10
C PRO A 220 -10.74 13.91 0.46
N TYR A 221 -9.61 13.43 0.98
CA TYR A 221 -8.85 12.30 0.43
C TYR A 221 -8.67 11.16 1.43
N ASP A 222 -9.47 11.12 2.49
CA ASP A 222 -9.49 9.94 3.36
C ASP A 222 -9.91 8.71 2.58
N ARG A 223 -9.18 7.61 2.80
CA ARG A 223 -9.49 6.32 2.19
C ARG A 223 -9.93 5.34 3.27
N GLY A 224 -10.80 4.43 2.93
CA GLY A 224 -11.09 3.27 3.78
C GLY A 224 -11.07 1.99 2.97
N TRP A 225 -11.24 0.88 3.68
CA TRP A 225 -11.11 -0.44 3.10
C TRP A 225 -11.98 -1.47 3.82
N HIS A 226 -12.45 -2.45 3.07
CA HIS A 226 -12.97 -3.71 3.58
C HIS A 226 -12.19 -4.88 2.99
N VAL A 227 -12.15 -6.02 3.69
CA VAL A 227 -11.44 -7.22 3.24
C VAL A 227 -12.24 -8.50 3.50
N ALA A 228 -12.22 -9.40 2.54
CA ALA A 228 -12.57 -10.80 2.69
C ALA A 228 -11.40 -11.66 2.23
N ILE A 229 -10.78 -12.41 3.15
CA ILE A 229 -9.76 -13.39 2.78
C ILE A 229 -10.46 -14.69 2.38
N GLY A 230 -10.40 -15.00 1.09
CA GLY A 230 -11.09 -16.14 0.49
C GLY A 230 -10.36 -17.46 0.70
N GLU A 231 -9.04 -17.46 0.61
CA GLU A 231 -8.22 -18.67 0.73
C GLU A 231 -7.74 -18.94 2.15
N ALA A 232 -7.90 -20.19 2.61
CA ALA A 232 -7.72 -20.53 4.02
C ALA A 232 -6.26 -20.64 4.47
N ASP A 233 -5.36 -20.95 3.54
CA ASP A 233 -3.91 -21.06 3.73
C ASP A 233 -3.23 -19.68 3.82
N ILE A 234 -3.87 -18.63 3.32
CA ILE A 234 -3.43 -17.23 3.44
C ILE A 234 -3.90 -16.61 4.76
N ARG A 235 -3.74 -17.37 5.84
CA ARG A 235 -3.98 -16.94 7.22
C ARG A 235 -2.66 -16.84 8.00
N GLY A 236 -2.77 -16.24 9.17
CA GLY A 236 -1.65 -16.13 10.11
C GLY A 236 -0.81 -14.86 9.92
N ARG A 237 0.09 -14.67 10.89
CA ARG A 237 0.85 -13.42 11.07
C ARG A 237 1.69 -13.05 9.85
N ALA A 238 2.32 -14.02 9.19
CA ALA A 238 3.23 -13.79 8.07
C ALA A 238 2.51 -13.25 6.82
N HIS A 239 1.30 -13.75 6.54
CA HIS A 239 0.45 -13.26 5.45
C HIS A 239 -0.19 -11.92 5.79
N LEU A 240 -0.72 -11.77 7.01
CA LEU A 240 -1.28 -10.49 7.48
C LEU A 240 -0.25 -9.37 7.43
N SER A 241 0.99 -9.63 7.88
CA SER A 241 2.08 -8.64 7.82
C SER A 241 2.56 -8.36 6.40
N ALA A 242 2.18 -9.18 5.41
CA ALA A 242 2.45 -8.94 4.00
C ALA A 242 1.37 -8.07 3.34
N TRP A 243 0.11 -8.52 3.36
CA TRP A 243 -0.93 -7.85 2.58
C TRP A 243 -1.43 -6.56 3.22
N LEU A 244 -1.56 -6.49 4.55
CA LEU A 244 -2.17 -5.31 5.18
C LEU A 244 -1.28 -4.07 5.01
N PRO A 245 0.02 -4.08 5.36
CA PRO A 245 0.87 -2.92 5.10
C PRO A 245 1.00 -2.58 3.62
N SER A 246 0.98 -3.58 2.73
CA SER A 246 1.00 -3.34 1.28
C SER A 246 -0.26 -2.67 0.76
N LEU A 247 -1.44 -3.03 1.28
CA LEU A 247 -2.69 -2.36 0.92
C LEU A 247 -2.70 -0.91 1.40
N MET A 248 -2.22 -0.68 2.63
CA MET A 248 -2.10 0.68 3.18
C MET A 248 -1.11 1.52 2.38
N HIS A 249 0.01 0.90 2.00
CA HIS A 249 1.00 1.53 1.14
C HIS A 249 0.38 1.93 -0.20
N TYR A 250 -0.32 1.01 -0.87
CA TYR A 250 -1.03 1.31 -2.11
C TYR A 250 -1.98 2.51 -1.96
N LEU A 251 -2.81 2.54 -0.92
CA LEU A 251 -3.75 3.64 -0.67
C LEU A 251 -3.05 5.01 -0.50
N PHE A 252 -1.85 5.04 0.09
CA PHE A 252 -1.06 6.27 0.19
C PHE A 252 -0.36 6.65 -1.13
N LEU A 253 -0.07 5.70 -2.01
CA LEU A 253 0.60 5.99 -3.27
C LEU A 253 -0.36 6.36 -4.40
N ASP A 254 -1.51 5.69 -4.47
CA ASP A 254 -2.54 5.92 -5.49
C ASP A 254 -3.09 7.35 -5.44
N GLU A 255 -3.20 7.92 -4.24
CA GLU A 255 -3.53 9.32 -4.03
C GLU A 255 -2.55 9.97 -3.02
N PRO A 256 -1.59 10.79 -3.49
CA PRO A 256 -0.60 11.41 -2.60
C PRO A 256 -1.19 12.40 -1.59
N ARG A 257 -2.41 12.92 -1.82
CA ARG A 257 -3.12 13.78 -0.86
C ARG A 257 -3.80 13.01 0.27
N THR A 258 -3.89 11.67 0.20
CA THR A 258 -4.41 10.84 1.30
C THR A 258 -3.48 10.94 2.51
N ARG A 259 -3.99 11.52 3.61
CA ARG A 259 -3.24 11.68 4.87
C ARG A 259 -3.54 10.61 5.90
N ARG A 260 -4.73 10.01 5.85
CA ARG A 260 -5.12 8.91 6.73
C ARG A 260 -5.98 7.88 6.00
N ILE A 261 -5.86 6.65 6.48
CA ILE A 261 -6.69 5.52 6.08
C ILE A 261 -7.53 5.12 7.29
N VAL A 262 -8.84 4.97 7.08
CA VAL A 262 -9.80 4.69 8.13
C VAL A 262 -10.36 3.26 8.03
N GLY A 263 -10.85 2.75 9.15
CA GLY A 263 -11.58 1.48 9.22
C GLY A 263 -12.59 1.49 10.35
N GLU A 264 -13.59 0.62 10.26
CA GLU A 264 -14.73 0.58 11.20
C GLU A 264 -14.98 -0.84 11.76
N PRO A 265 -13.99 -1.45 12.45
CA PRO A 265 -14.17 -2.72 13.13
C PRO A 265 -15.27 -2.64 14.19
N ARG A 266 -15.91 -3.79 14.47
CA ARG A 266 -16.87 -3.90 15.57
C ARG A 266 -16.19 -3.63 16.91
N ALA A 267 -16.86 -2.88 17.79
CA ALA A 267 -16.33 -2.52 19.10
C ALA A 267 -16.14 -3.72 20.04
N ASP A 268 -16.92 -4.79 19.85
CA ASP A 268 -16.83 -6.03 20.61
C ASP A 268 -15.74 -6.99 20.10
N HIS A 269 -15.12 -6.71 18.95
CA HIS A 269 -14.13 -7.59 18.33
C HIS A 269 -12.70 -7.27 18.80
N ALA A 270 -12.41 -7.55 20.07
CA ALA A 270 -11.15 -7.20 20.74
C ALA A 270 -9.88 -7.71 20.01
N GLN A 271 -9.93 -8.89 19.40
CA GLN A 271 -8.78 -9.42 18.64
C GLN A 271 -8.48 -8.59 17.39
N GLN A 272 -9.50 -8.16 16.64
CA GLN A 272 -9.33 -7.32 15.46
C GLN A 272 -8.80 -5.93 15.85
N LEU A 273 -9.30 -5.35 16.94
CA LEU A 273 -8.80 -4.08 17.46
C LEU A 273 -7.31 -4.16 17.85
N ARG A 274 -6.89 -5.24 18.54
CA ARG A 274 -5.47 -5.47 18.86
C ARG A 274 -4.61 -5.64 17.60
N ASN A 275 -5.10 -6.37 16.60
CA ASN A 275 -4.39 -6.56 15.33
C ASN A 275 -4.19 -5.21 14.61
N LEU A 276 -5.26 -4.40 14.50
CA LEU A 276 -5.20 -3.08 13.88
C LEU A 276 -4.26 -2.14 14.65
N ALA A 277 -4.31 -2.14 15.98
CA ALA A 277 -3.39 -1.37 16.81
C ALA A 277 -1.92 -1.78 16.57
N GLY A 278 -1.64 -3.08 16.50
CA GLY A 278 -0.31 -3.62 16.16
C GLY A 278 0.15 -3.27 14.73
N SER A 279 -0.79 -2.98 13.84
CA SER A 279 -0.54 -2.47 12.47
C SER A 279 -0.52 -0.95 12.38
N GLY A 280 -0.52 -0.23 13.50
CA GLY A 280 -0.38 1.22 13.55
C GLY A 280 -1.67 2.02 13.43
N PHE A 281 -2.84 1.38 13.48
CA PHE A 281 -4.10 2.11 13.59
C PHE A 281 -4.31 2.60 15.04
N GLY A 282 -4.88 3.79 15.19
CA GLY A 282 -5.33 4.33 16.47
C GLY A 282 -6.83 4.61 16.45
N PRO A 283 -7.53 4.59 17.60
CA PRO A 283 -8.94 4.94 17.67
C PRO A 283 -9.14 6.44 17.35
N LEU A 284 -10.22 6.75 16.65
CA LEU A 284 -10.61 8.11 16.26
C LEU A 284 -11.98 8.49 16.85
N ALA A 285 -12.96 7.57 16.80
CA ALA A 285 -14.29 7.77 17.36
C ALA A 285 -14.96 6.42 17.66
N THR A 286 -16.06 6.44 18.42
CA THR A 286 -17.00 5.30 18.52
C THR A 286 -18.30 5.71 17.86
N VAL A 287 -18.84 4.84 17.00
CA VAL A 287 -20.00 5.13 16.16
C VAL A 287 -21.02 4.00 16.31
N ASP A 288 -22.28 4.34 16.54
CA ASP A 288 -23.39 3.40 16.54
C ASP A 288 -24.07 3.42 15.15
N PHE A 289 -23.85 2.35 14.37
CA PHE A 289 -24.58 2.08 13.14
C PHE A 289 -25.83 1.24 13.44
N PRO A 290 -26.87 1.26 12.57
CA PRO A 290 -28.09 0.47 12.78
C PRO A 290 -27.84 -1.03 13.03
N HIS A 291 -26.74 -1.58 12.50
CA HIS A 291 -26.41 -3.01 12.55
C HIS A 291 -25.18 -3.34 13.41
N LYS A 292 -24.42 -2.34 13.91
CA LYS A 292 -23.23 -2.56 14.76
C LYS A 292 -22.81 -1.31 15.53
N ARG A 293 -22.21 -1.51 16.71
CA ARG A 293 -21.35 -0.50 17.34
C ARG A 293 -19.91 -0.68 16.85
N ALA A 294 -19.31 0.36 16.29
CA ALA A 294 -17.98 0.34 15.69
C ALA A 294 -17.01 1.27 16.43
N VAL A 295 -15.74 0.89 16.47
CA VAL A 295 -14.65 1.81 16.83
C VAL A 295 -14.02 2.24 15.51
N LEU A 296 -14.23 3.50 15.13
CA LEU A 296 -13.54 4.10 14.00
C LEU A 296 -12.07 4.19 14.35
N VAL A 297 -11.22 3.61 13.52
CA VAL A 297 -9.76 3.67 13.65
C VAL A 297 -9.15 4.38 12.44
N ALA A 298 -7.97 4.97 12.63
CA ALA A 298 -7.22 5.63 11.58
C ALA A 298 -5.72 5.30 11.64
N LEU A 299 -5.11 5.18 10.46
CA LEU A 299 -3.66 5.11 10.27
C LEU A 299 -3.23 6.35 9.47
N GLY A 300 -2.36 7.18 10.05
CA GLY A 300 -1.80 8.34 9.37
C GLY A 300 -0.60 8.00 8.49
N ARG A 301 -0.44 8.69 7.36
CA ARG A 301 0.70 8.55 6.44
C ARG A 301 2.03 8.77 7.17
N GLU A 302 2.12 9.85 7.96
CA GLU A 302 3.32 10.18 8.73
C GLU A 302 3.72 9.02 9.63
N ARG A 303 2.75 8.45 10.38
CA ARG A 303 3.00 7.30 11.24
C ARG A 303 3.44 6.08 10.44
N PHE A 304 2.77 5.76 9.34
CA PHE A 304 3.13 4.65 8.46
C PHE A 304 4.59 4.73 7.99
N VAL A 305 5.02 5.93 7.58
CA VAL A 305 6.37 6.19 7.08
C VAL A 305 7.41 6.23 8.20
N ARG A 306 7.15 6.99 9.26
CA ARG A 306 8.06 7.15 10.40
C ARG A 306 8.33 5.83 11.12
N ASP A 307 7.27 5.06 11.37
CA ASP A 307 7.35 3.81 12.13
C ASP A 307 7.68 2.60 11.22
N ARG A 308 7.90 2.83 9.92
CA ARG A 308 8.29 1.81 8.92
C ARG A 308 7.37 0.61 8.90
N LEU A 309 6.05 0.86 8.92
CA LEU A 309 5.04 -0.19 9.12
C LEU A 309 4.95 -1.20 7.95
N TRP A 310 5.71 -1.01 6.87
CA TRP A 310 5.90 -1.98 5.80
C TRP A 310 6.81 -3.17 6.17
N VAL A 311 7.64 -3.06 7.22
CA VAL A 311 8.47 -4.17 7.73
C VAL A 311 7.78 -4.83 8.94
N PRO A 312 7.63 -6.17 8.97
CA PRO A 312 7.04 -6.86 10.12
C PRO A 312 7.83 -6.57 11.41
N GLY A 313 7.12 -6.19 12.48
CA GLY A 313 7.74 -5.99 13.81
C GLY A 313 8.45 -4.65 14.02
N ALA A 314 8.57 -3.78 13.01
CA ALA A 314 9.20 -2.47 13.15
C ALA A 314 8.50 -1.55 14.17
N ALA A 315 7.17 -1.68 14.31
CA ALA A 315 6.37 -0.95 15.30
C ALA A 315 6.78 -1.21 16.76
N ALA A 316 7.57 -2.27 17.03
CA ALA A 316 7.98 -2.62 18.39
C ALA A 316 9.29 -1.94 18.86
N ALA A 317 10.11 -1.38 17.97
CA ALA A 317 11.46 -0.93 18.33
C ALA A 317 11.60 0.58 18.65
N ASP A 318 10.73 1.45 18.13
CA ASP A 318 10.95 2.91 18.17
C ASP A 318 9.67 3.74 18.40
N ALA A 319 8.81 3.35 19.35
CA ALA A 319 7.68 4.20 19.79
C ALA A 319 8.11 5.51 20.51
N ARG A 320 9.39 5.89 20.46
CA ARG A 320 9.83 7.24 20.81
C ARG A 320 9.81 8.08 19.52
N PRO A 321 9.02 9.16 19.43
CA PRO A 321 9.12 10.08 18.31
C PRO A 321 10.56 10.59 18.24
N ARG A 322 11.30 10.20 17.19
CA ARG A 322 12.58 10.83 16.90
C ARG A 322 12.29 12.21 16.32
N PRO A 323 12.73 13.31 16.97
CA PRO A 323 12.60 14.62 16.37
C PRO A 323 13.36 14.61 15.02
N PRO A 324 12.91 15.39 14.03
CA PRO A 324 13.68 15.57 12.81
C PRO A 324 15.04 16.14 13.19
N ASP A 325 16.12 15.50 12.74
CA ASP A 325 17.45 16.12 12.72
C ASP A 325 17.39 17.28 11.72
N VAL A 326 16.91 18.44 12.19
CA VAL A 326 17.14 19.71 11.53
C VAL A 326 18.51 20.17 12.01
N GLN A 327 19.54 19.92 11.20
CA GLN A 327 20.81 20.62 11.39
C GLN A 327 20.56 22.10 11.11
N ALA A 328 20.88 22.94 12.10
CA ALA A 328 20.90 24.40 11.99
C ALA A 328 22.02 24.89 11.07
#